data_AF-A0A2H5YQ94-F1
#
_entry.id   AF-A0A2H5YQ94-F1
#
_cell.length_a   1.000
_cell.length_b   1.000
_cell.length_c   1.000
_cell.angle_alpha   90.00
_cell.angle_beta   90.00
_cell.angle_gamma   90.00
#
_symmetry.space_group_name_H-M   'P 1'
#
loop_
_entity.id
_entity.type
_entity.pdbx_description
1 polymer ?
#
loop_
_entity_poly.entity_id
_entity_poly.type
_entity_poly.pdbx_seq_one_letter_code
_entity_poly.pdbx_strand_id
1 'polypeptide(L)'
;MRSLYVAESDTQARREMVADLRRLGRLFLPSPVEAATQTHPLGSAAEAEQALDRLLASEAVIAGSPETCAEAIAHAARALQLDVFLANPYLSGVESRRVERTLRLLATAVRPRVEAALSVIGT
;
A
#
# COMPACT_ATOMS: atom_id res chain seq x y z
N MET A 1 3.84 1.65 -12.93
CA MET A 1 2.76 0.98 -12.17
C MET A 1 3.23 0.81 -10.73
N ARG A 2 2.40 1.12 -9.73
CA ARG A 2 2.74 0.96 -8.30
C ARG A 2 1.63 0.22 -7.57
N SER A 3 1.97 -0.51 -6.51
CA SER A 3 0.98 -1.14 -5.65
C SER A 3 0.24 -0.08 -4.84
N LEU A 4 -1.06 -0.28 -4.66
CA LEU A 4 -1.94 0.68 -3.99
C LEU A 4 -2.83 -0.04 -2.97
N TYR A 5 -2.91 0.52 -1.77
CA TYR A 5 -3.82 0.06 -0.72
C TYR A 5 -4.57 1.24 -0.10
N VAL A 6 -5.89 1.33 -0.31
CA VAL A 6 -6.67 2.45 0.23
C VAL A 6 -7.63 1.95 1.30
N ALA A 7 -7.57 2.60 2.45
CA ALA A 7 -8.53 2.45 3.55
C ALA A 7 -9.19 3.78 3.88
N GLU A 8 -10.16 3.75 4.79
CA GLU A 8 -10.85 4.96 5.26
C GLU A 8 -9.93 5.87 6.09
N SER A 9 -8.87 5.35 6.69
CA SER A 9 -7.86 6.12 7.44
C SER A 9 -6.46 5.48 7.36
N ASP A 10 -5.42 6.28 7.59
CA ASP A 10 -4.03 5.81 7.61
C ASP A 10 -3.81 4.73 8.68
N THR A 11 -4.38 4.92 9.87
CA THR A 11 -4.29 3.93 10.95
C THR A 11 -4.96 2.61 10.56
N GLN A 12 -6.12 2.68 9.88
CA GLN A 12 -6.79 1.48 9.39
C GLN A 12 -5.96 0.79 8.32
N ALA A 13 -5.42 1.53 7.35
CA ALA A 13 -4.54 0.98 6.31
C ALA A 13 -3.34 0.25 6.93
N ARG A 14 -2.64 0.90 7.87
CA ARG A 14 -1.48 0.32 8.55
C ARG A 14 -1.84 -0.98 9.28
N ARG A 15 -2.87 -0.94 10.13
CA ARG A 15 -3.33 -2.12 10.91
C ARG A 15 -3.69 -3.30 9.99
N GLU A 16 -4.40 -3.00 8.92
CA GLU A 16 -4.90 -4.00 7.99
C GLU A 16 -3.77 -4.64 7.17
N MET A 17 -2.84 -3.84 6.64
CA MET A 17 -1.67 -4.33 5.91
C MET A 17 -0.73 -5.15 6.78
N VAL A 18 -0.52 -4.75 8.05
CA VAL A 18 0.23 -5.58 9.01
C VAL A 18 -0.44 -6.94 9.18
N ALA A 19 -1.78 -6.98 9.31
CA ALA A 19 -2.50 -8.25 9.42
C ALA A 19 -2.35 -9.12 8.15
N ASP A 20 -2.35 -8.50 6.97
CA ASP A 20 -2.17 -9.19 5.68
C ASP A 20 -0.74 -9.74 5.52
N LEU A 21 0.28 -8.96 5.90
CA LEU A 21 1.68 -9.40 5.92
C LEU A 21 1.92 -10.54 6.92
N ARG A 22 1.31 -10.47 8.11
CA ARG A 22 1.35 -11.58 9.08
C ARG A 22 0.67 -12.83 8.56
N ARG A 23 -0.39 -12.70 7.77
CA ARG A 23 -1.05 -13.84 7.13
C ARG A 23 -0.14 -14.41 6.06
N LEU A 24 0.44 -13.55 5.22
CA LEU A 24 1.36 -13.93 4.17
C LEU A 24 2.58 -14.68 4.71
N GLY A 25 3.23 -14.17 5.77
CA GLY A 25 4.37 -14.82 6.42
C GLY A 25 4.04 -16.18 7.03
N ARG A 26 2.79 -16.43 7.42
CA ARG A 26 2.32 -17.75 7.88
C ARG A 26 2.06 -18.75 6.75
N LEU A 27 1.81 -18.26 5.54
CA LEU A 27 1.61 -19.11 4.36
C LEU A 27 2.92 -19.57 3.74
N PHE A 28 4.02 -18.86 4.00
CA PHE A 28 5.35 -19.27 3.59
C PHE A 28 6.00 -20.12 4.69
N LEU A 29 6.20 -21.41 4.41
CA LEU A 29 7.06 -22.25 5.24
C LEU A 29 8.52 -21.93 4.90
N PRO A 30 9.34 -21.47 5.85
CA PRO A 30 10.76 -21.27 5.59
C PRO A 30 11.43 -22.59 5.24
N SER A 31 12.44 -22.53 4.39
CA SER A 31 13.42 -23.61 4.30
C SER A 31 14.14 -23.76 5.66
N PRO A 32 14.57 -24.97 6.06
CA PRO A 32 15.32 -25.19 7.31
C PRO A 32 16.55 -24.28 7.47
N VAL A 33 17.16 -23.89 6.35
CA VAL A 33 18.32 -22.98 6.31
C VAL A 33 17.90 -21.53 6.66
N GLU A 34 16.74 -21.09 6.20
CA GLU A 34 16.24 -19.73 6.44
C GLU A 34 15.77 -19.55 7.88
N ALA A 35 15.17 -20.60 8.45
CA ALA A 35 14.70 -20.61 9.84
C ALA A 35 15.86 -20.40 10.85
N ALA A 36 17.06 -20.91 10.56
CA ALA A 36 18.23 -20.79 11.44
C ALA A 36 18.84 -19.38 11.47
N THR A 37 18.55 -18.54 10.48
CA THR A 37 19.12 -17.19 10.33
C THR A 37 18.17 -16.05 10.71
N GLN A 38 16.94 -16.36 11.14
CA GLN A 38 15.91 -15.34 11.39
C GLN A 38 16.00 -14.73 12.79
N THR A 39 16.05 -13.39 12.83
CA THR A 39 16.03 -12.58 14.06
C THR A 39 14.64 -12.54 14.73
N HIS A 40 13.57 -12.76 13.95
CA HIS A 40 12.19 -12.78 14.44
C HIS A 40 11.43 -13.96 13.86
N PRO A 41 10.45 -14.54 14.60
CA PRO A 41 9.59 -15.58 14.07
C PRO A 41 8.79 -15.05 12.87
N LEU A 42 8.81 -15.80 11.76
CA LEU A 42 7.99 -15.50 10.58
C LEU A 42 6.51 -15.30 10.95
N GLY A 43 5.95 -14.17 10.52
CA GLY A 43 4.54 -13.82 10.78
C GLY A 43 4.28 -13.19 12.16
N SER A 44 5.34 -12.85 12.90
CA SER A 44 5.23 -12.01 14.10
C SER A 44 4.73 -10.60 13.76
N ALA A 45 4.15 -9.90 14.73
CA ALA A 45 3.67 -8.54 14.52
C ALA A 45 4.82 -7.56 14.24
N ALA A 46 5.91 -7.65 15.00
CA ALA A 46 7.07 -6.78 14.84
C ALA A 46 7.72 -6.92 13.45
N GLU A 47 7.88 -8.15 12.96
CA GLU A 47 8.41 -8.39 11.62
C GLU A 47 7.50 -7.81 10.53
N ALA A 48 6.18 -8.02 10.64
CA ALA A 48 5.23 -7.50 9.67
C ALA A 48 5.17 -5.96 9.68
N GLU A 49 5.29 -5.33 10.84
CA GLU A 49 5.42 -3.87 10.95
C GLU A 49 6.70 -3.37 10.29
N GLN A 50 7.85 -4.00 10.57
CA GLN A 50 9.12 -3.64 9.93
C GLN A 50 9.11 -3.88 8.42
N ALA A 51 8.44 -4.94 7.95
CA ALA A 51 8.25 -5.20 6.52
C ALA A 51 7.38 -4.11 5.88
N LEU A 52 6.29 -3.70 6.53
CA LEU A 52 5.46 -2.61 6.05
C LEU A 52 6.23 -1.29 5.99
N ASP A 53 6.97 -0.95 7.04
CA ASP A 53 7.75 0.29 7.09
C ASP A 53 8.79 0.33 5.95
N ARG A 54 9.44 -0.80 5.63
CA ARG A 54 10.34 -0.91 4.47
C ARG A 54 9.62 -0.73 3.13
N LEU A 55 8.42 -1.31 2.96
CA LEU A 55 7.62 -1.15 1.74
C LEU A 55 7.19 0.30 1.52
N LEU A 56 6.84 1.01 2.59
CA LEU A 56 6.45 2.42 2.53
C LEU A 56 7.66 3.31 2.26
N ALA A 57 8.77 3.10 2.98
CA ALA A 57 9.99 3.90 2.83
C ALA A 57 10.64 3.76 1.44
N SER A 58 10.51 2.60 0.80
CA SER A 58 10.98 2.36 -0.56
C SER A 58 10.00 2.81 -1.65
N GLU A 59 8.85 3.38 -1.27
CA GLU A 59 7.74 3.72 -2.16
C GLU A 59 7.24 2.54 -3.03
N ALA A 60 7.50 1.31 -2.60
CA ALA A 60 7.04 0.10 -3.30
C ALA A 60 5.51 -0.03 -3.25
N VAL A 61 4.89 0.54 -2.20
CA VAL A 61 3.45 0.62 -2.01
C VAL A 61 3.06 2.04 -1.63
N ILE A 62 2.01 2.56 -2.26
CA ILE A 62 1.27 3.72 -1.76
C ILE A 62 0.11 3.19 -0.90
N ALA A 63 0.06 3.57 0.37
CA ALA A 63 -1.00 3.11 1.26
C ALA A 63 -1.43 4.18 2.27
N GLY A 64 -2.73 4.22 2.55
CA GLY A 64 -3.30 5.14 3.54
C GLY A 64 -4.78 5.42 3.33
N SER A 65 -5.21 6.53 3.88
CA SER A 65 -6.47 7.23 3.62
C SER A 65 -6.55 7.72 2.17
N PRO A 66 -7.75 8.13 1.70
CA PRO A 66 -7.87 8.72 0.38
C PRO A 66 -7.03 9.99 0.20
N GLU A 67 -6.90 10.80 1.24
CA GLU A 67 -6.08 12.02 1.28
C GLU A 67 -4.60 11.69 1.08
N THR A 68 -4.04 10.83 1.93
CA THR A 68 -2.63 10.41 1.89
C THR A 68 -2.29 9.76 0.54
N CYS A 69 -3.17 8.90 0.02
CA CYS A 69 -2.95 8.28 -1.28
C CYS A 69 -3.01 9.29 -2.44
N ALA A 70 -3.96 10.24 -2.40
CA ALA A 70 -4.08 11.25 -3.44
C ALA A 70 -2.86 12.19 -3.47
N GLU A 71 -2.38 12.63 -2.30
CA GLU A 71 -1.16 13.44 -2.20
C GLU A 71 0.06 12.71 -2.76
N ALA A 72 0.26 11.44 -2.38
CA ALA A 72 1.37 10.63 -2.88
C ALA A 72 1.30 10.42 -4.41
N ILE A 73 0.11 10.17 -4.96
CA ILE A 73 -0.08 10.02 -6.40
C ILE A 73 0.16 11.34 -7.12
N ALA A 74 -0.39 12.45 -6.64
CA ALA A 74 -0.19 13.77 -7.25
C ALA A 74 1.29 14.20 -7.18
N HIS A 75 1.97 13.91 -6.06
CA HIS A 75 3.40 14.14 -5.91
C HIS A 75 4.20 13.33 -6.94
N ALA A 76 3.94 12.02 -7.06
CA ALA A 76 4.60 11.17 -8.04
C ALA A 76 4.32 11.62 -9.48
N ALA A 77 3.09 12.01 -9.80
CA ALA A 77 2.71 12.50 -11.12
C ALA A 77 3.48 13.77 -11.49
N ARG A 78 3.65 14.71 -10.55
CA ARG A 78 4.43 15.94 -10.78
C ARG A 78 5.93 15.66 -10.89
N ALA A 79 6.48 14.87 -9.97
CA ALA A 79 7.90 14.58 -9.91
C ALA A 79 8.40 13.81 -11.14
N LEU A 80 7.57 12.90 -11.65
CA LEU A 80 7.90 12.03 -12.78
C LEU A 80 7.24 12.47 -14.10
N GLN A 81 6.53 13.60 -14.10
CA GLN A 81 5.78 14.14 -15.25
C GLN A 81 4.89 13.07 -15.91
N LEU A 82 4.10 12.36 -15.10
CA LEU A 82 3.27 11.26 -15.57
C LEU A 82 1.93 11.78 -16.09
N ASP A 83 1.55 11.35 -17.29
CA ASP A 83 0.19 11.51 -17.81
C ASP A 83 -0.76 10.41 -17.30
N VAL A 84 -0.20 9.25 -16.94
CA VAL A 84 -0.97 8.07 -16.53
C VAL A 84 -0.35 7.43 -15.29
N PHE A 85 -1.17 7.25 -14.26
CA PHE A 85 -0.82 6.47 -13.07
C PHE A 85 -1.53 5.11 -13.08
N LEU A 86 -0.76 4.04 -13.18
CA LEU A 86 -1.28 2.66 -13.10
C LEU A 86 -1.14 2.12 -11.67
N ALA A 87 -2.28 1.83 -11.04
CA ALA A 87 -2.36 1.26 -9.70
C ALA A 87 -2.57 -0.27 -9.75
N ASN A 88 -1.80 -1.02 -8.97
CA ASN A 88 -2.05 -2.43 -8.70
C ASN A 88 -2.67 -2.60 -7.29
N PRO A 89 -3.99 -2.88 -7.18
CA PRO A 89 -4.62 -3.11 -5.88
C PRO A 89 -4.46 -4.56 -5.38
N TYR A 90 -3.95 -5.47 -6.22
CA TYR A 90 -3.79 -6.89 -5.90
C TYR A 90 -2.42 -7.15 -5.27
N LEU A 91 -2.33 -6.85 -3.98
CA LEU A 91 -1.19 -7.19 -3.14
C LEU A 91 -1.32 -8.63 -2.61
N SER A 92 -0.22 -9.37 -2.58
CA SER A 92 -0.19 -10.73 -2.04
C SER A 92 -0.70 -10.77 -0.59
N GLY A 93 -1.63 -11.68 -0.32
CA GLY A 93 -2.21 -11.85 1.02
C GLY A 93 -3.37 -10.92 1.37
N VAL A 94 -3.70 -9.94 0.52
CA VAL A 94 -4.85 -9.05 0.72
C VAL A 94 -6.16 -9.76 0.33
N GLU A 95 -7.17 -9.66 1.19
CA GLU A 95 -8.50 -10.25 0.96
C GLU A 95 -9.28 -9.51 -0.14
N SER A 96 -10.07 -10.23 -0.94
CA SER A 96 -10.84 -9.66 -2.06
C SER A 96 -11.71 -8.46 -1.67
N ARG A 97 -12.37 -8.51 -0.51
CA ARG A 97 -13.18 -7.38 0.00
C ARG A 97 -12.39 -6.07 0.17
N ARG A 98 -11.09 -6.17 0.49
CA ARG A 98 -10.20 -5.00 0.65
C ARG A 98 -9.70 -4.49 -0.69
N VAL A 99 -9.52 -5.39 -1.66
CA VAL A 99 -9.26 -5.02 -3.05
C VAL A 99 -10.46 -4.25 -3.62
N GLU A 100 -11.67 -4.78 -3.46
CA GLU A 100 -12.91 -4.10 -3.87
C GLU A 100 -13.07 -2.74 -3.20
N ARG A 101 -12.81 -2.65 -1.89
CA ARG A 101 -12.80 -1.37 -1.17
C ARG A 101 -11.76 -0.41 -1.73
N THR A 102 -10.54 -0.88 -2.00
CA THR A 102 -9.46 -0.07 -2.57
C THR A 102 -9.86 0.49 -3.92
N LEU A 103 -10.42 -0.34 -4.81
CA LEU A 103 -10.93 0.08 -6.11
C LEU A 103 -12.05 1.13 -5.99
N ARG A 104 -13.01 0.89 -5.08
CA ARG A 104 -14.09 1.84 -4.82
C ARG A 104 -13.54 3.18 -4.34
N LEU A 105 -12.70 3.20 -3.31
CA LEU A 105 -12.12 4.43 -2.76
C LEU A 105 -11.19 5.13 -3.77
N LEU A 106 -10.45 4.38 -4.58
CA LEU A 106 -9.65 4.93 -5.66
C LEU A 106 -10.53 5.72 -6.63
N ALA A 107 -11.65 5.12 -7.06
CA ALA A 107 -12.57 5.74 -8.01
C ALA A 107 -13.35 6.93 -7.41
N THR A 108 -13.84 6.80 -6.17
CA THR A 108 -14.81 7.76 -5.61
C THR A 108 -14.20 8.83 -4.71
N ALA A 109 -13.00 8.60 -4.15
CA ALA A 109 -12.40 9.51 -3.18
C ALA A 109 -11.01 9.98 -3.59
N VAL A 110 -10.13 9.08 -4.04
CA VAL A 110 -8.74 9.42 -4.40
C VAL A 110 -8.69 10.16 -5.73
N ARG A 111 -9.28 9.59 -6.80
CA ARG A 111 -9.21 10.15 -8.15
C ARG A 111 -9.66 11.63 -8.20
N PRO A 112 -10.82 12.03 -7.64
CA PRO A 112 -11.23 13.43 -7.65
C PRO A 112 -10.25 14.37 -6.94
N ARG A 113 -9.60 13.90 -5.86
CA ARG A 113 -8.59 14.69 -5.13
C ARG A 113 -7.31 14.85 -5.95
N VAL A 114 -6.87 13.80 -6.64
CA VAL A 114 -5.72 13.86 -7.56
C VAL A 114 -5.99 14.83 -8.70
N GLU A 115 -7.16 14.72 -9.34
CA GLU A 115 -7.56 15.63 -10.42
C GLU A 115 -7.55 17.09 -9.93
N ALA A 116 -8.20 17.38 -8.80
CA ALA A 116 -8.20 18.71 -8.21
C ALA A 116 -6.79 19.23 -7.89
N ALA A 117 -5.92 18.39 -7.33
CA ALA A 117 -4.55 18.77 -7.01
C ALA A 117 -3.70 19.07 -8.26
N LEU A 118 -3.96 18.40 -9.38
CA LEU A 118 -3.23 18.62 -10.64
C LEU A 118 -3.80 19.79 -11.44
N SER A 119 -5.11 20.05 -11.38
CA SER A 119 -5.76 21.15 -12.11
C SER A 119 -5.37 22.55 -11.64
N VAL A 120 -5.03 22.74 -10.35
CA VAL A 120 -4.67 24.06 -9.77
C VAL A 120 -3.41 24.67 -10.41
N ILE A 121 -2.63 23.90 -11.19
CA ILE A 121 -1.37 24.34 -11.81
C ILE A 121 -1.57 24.68 -13.31
N GLY A 122 -2.74 24.38 -13.88
CA GLY A 122 -3.07 24.65 -15.29
C GLY A 122 -3.59 26.06 -15.60
N THR A 123 -3.59 26.97 -14.62
CA THR A 123 -3.98 28.39 -14.72
C THR A 123 -2.85 29.28 -14.22
#